data_AF-A0A9E5AV07-F1
#
_entry.id   AF-A0A9E5AV07-F1
#
_cell.length_a   1.000
_cell.length_b   1.000
_cell.length_c   1.000
_cell.angle_alpha   90.00
_cell.angle_beta   90.00
_cell.angle_gamma   90.00
#
_symmetry.space_group_name_H-M   'P 1'
#
loop_
_entity.id
_entity.type
_entity.pdbx_description
1 polymer ?
#
loop_
_entity_poly.entity_id
_entity_poly.type
_entity_poly.pdbx_seq_one_letter_code
_entity_poly.pdbx_strand_id
1 'polypeptide(L)' 'MQSVSLEQIRVKGLEALRRELGVAGATRFLQLFETGSGDYSKERHNLFKGATVAKLAAQIRRSRKG' A
#
# COMPACT_ATOMS: atom_id res chain seq x y z
N MET A 1 19.95 -27.59 -15.84
CA MET A 1 18.64 -27.08 -15.35
C MET A 1 18.78 -25.56 -15.26
N GLN A 2 18.02 -24.78 -16.04
CA GLN A 2 18.13 -23.32 -15.93
C GLN A 2 17.63 -22.89 -14.54
N SER A 3 18.49 -22.23 -13.77
CA SER A 3 18.14 -21.74 -12.43
C SER A 3 17.27 -20.50 -12.56
N VAL A 4 16.08 -20.54 -11.97
CA VAL A 4 15.22 -19.36 -11.86
C VAL A 4 15.99 -18.28 -11.11
N SER A 5 16.06 -17.07 -11.67
CA SER A 5 16.75 -15.97 -10.99
C SER A 5 15.98 -15.52 -9.75
N LEU A 6 16.67 -14.88 -8.80
CA LEU A 6 16.01 -14.30 -7.62
C LEU A 6 14.90 -13.33 -8.01
N GLU A 7 15.09 -12.57 -9.10
CA GLU A 7 14.09 -11.65 -9.61
C GLU A 7 12.87 -12.39 -10.16
N GLN A 8 13.07 -13.48 -10.90
CA GLN A 8 11.97 -14.31 -11.39
C GLN A 8 11.19 -14.97 -10.23
N ILE A 9 11.87 -15.36 -9.14
CA ILE A 9 11.21 -15.85 -7.93
C ILE A 9 10.38 -14.73 -7.29
N ARG A 10 10.95 -13.52 -7.16
CA ARG A 10 10.28 -12.34 -6.61
C ARG A 10 9.01 -12.00 -7.38
N VAL A 11 9.08 -11.92 -8.70
CA VAL A 11 7.94 -11.62 -9.57
C VAL A 11 6.84 -12.66 -9.41
N LYS A 12 7.18 -13.96 -9.47
CA LYS A 12 6.21 -15.05 -9.29
C LYS A 12 5.54 -15.02 -7.91
N GLY A 13 6.31 -14.69 -6.87
CA GLY A 13 5.78 -14.53 -5.50
C GLY A 13 4.77 -13.39 -5.41
N LEU A 14 5.08 -12.22 -5.97
CA LEU A 14 4.18 -11.07 -5.99
C LEU A 14 2.89 -11.36 -6.79
N GLU A 15 3.00 -12.06 -7.92
CA GLU A 15 1.83 -12.46 -8.71
C GLU A 15 0.92 -13.44 -7.95
N ALA A 16 1.50 -14.42 -7.26
CA ALA A 16 0.75 -15.35 -6.43
C ALA A 16 0.04 -14.63 -5.29
N LEU A 17 0.73 -13.74 -4.56
CA LEU A 17 0.13 -12.94 -3.49
C LEU A 17 -1.02 -12.08 -4.00
N ARG A 18 -0.86 -11.41 -5.15
CA ARG A 18 -1.91 -10.60 -5.76
C ARG A 18 -3.13 -11.44 -6.15
N ARG A 19 -2.92 -12.64 -6.69
CA ARG A 19 -4.00 -13.53 -7.13
C ARG A 19 -4.84 -14.01 -5.95
N GLU A 20 -4.21 -14.40 -4.85
CA GLU A 20 -4.92 -14.99 -3.71
C GLU A 20 -5.49 -13.93 -2.75
N LEU A 21 -4.79 -12.81 -2.56
CA LEU A 21 -5.12 -11.82 -1.52
C LEU A 21 -5.66 -10.50 -2.08
N GLY A 22 -5.64 -10.33 -3.40
CA GLY A 22 -5.84 -9.04 -4.05
C GLY A 22 -4.71 -8.05 -3.72
N VAL A 23 -4.76 -6.86 -4.34
CA VAL A 23 -3.71 -5.83 -4.18
C VAL A 23 -3.55 -5.41 -2.71
N ALA A 24 -4.66 -5.11 -2.03
CA ALA A 24 -4.62 -4.64 -0.64
C ALA A 24 -4.12 -5.71 0.35
N GLY A 25 -4.51 -6.97 0.15
CA GLY A 25 -4.07 -8.08 1.00
C GLY A 25 -2.60 -8.41 0.79
N ALA A 26 -2.13 -8.41 -0.47
CA ALA A 26 -0.72 -8.60 -0.80
C ALA A 26 0.17 -7.52 -0.19
N THR A 27 -0.23 -6.24 -0.26
CA THR A 27 0.53 -5.13 0.38
C THR A 27 0.64 -5.32 1.90
N ARG A 28 -0.46 -5.64 2.59
CA ARG A 28 -0.42 -5.89 4.05
C ARG A 28 0.44 -7.10 4.39
N PHE A 29 0.37 -8.17 3.59
CA PHE A 29 1.19 -9.35 3.79
C PHE A 29 2.68 -8.99 3.75
N LEU A 30 3.13 -8.22 2.75
CA LEU A 30 4.51 -7.76 2.68
C LEU A 30 4.90 -6.91 3.90
N GLN A 31 4.01 -6.02 4.36
CA GLN A 31 4.23 -5.19 5.56
C GLN A 31 4.39 -5.99 6.86
N LEU A 32 3.95 -7.25 6.93
CA LEU A 32 4.17 -8.11 8.11
C LEU A 32 5.63 -8.59 8.22
N PHE A 33 6.31 -8.71 7.08
CA PHE A 33 7.66 -9.28 7.00
C PHE A 33 8.72 -8.23 6.68
N GLU A 34 8.31 -7.08 6.13
CA GLU A 34 9.18 -5.92 5.99
C GLU A 34 9.24 -5.17 7.31
N THR A 35 10.45 -4.90 7.79
CA THR A 35 10.67 -3.89 8.84
C THR A 35 10.38 -2.55 8.18
N GLY A 36 9.12 -2.11 8.24
CA GLY A 36 8.71 -0.84 7.64
C GLY A 36 9.67 0.27 8.07
N SER A 37 10.27 0.96 7.10
CA SER A 37 11.06 2.15 7.39
C SER A 37 10.12 3.36 7.49
N GLY A 38 10.26 4.14 8.55
CA GLY A 38 9.45 5.34 8.79
C GLY A 38 8.41 5.14 9.89
N ASP A 39 8.04 6.25 10.54
CA ASP A 39 7.03 6.26 11.60
C ASP A 39 5.71 6.71 10.98
N TYR A 40 5.00 5.77 10.34
CA TYR A 40 3.72 6.07 9.70
C TYR A 40 2.72 6.70 10.66
N SER A 41 2.80 6.40 11.96
CA SER A 41 1.96 7.03 12.97
C SER A 41 2.26 8.53 13.08
N LYS A 42 3.54 8.94 13.13
CA LYS A 42 3.95 10.35 13.07
C LYS A 42 3.64 11.01 11.73
N GLU A 43 3.95 10.33 10.63
CA GLU A 43 3.73 10.87 9.29
C GLU A 43 2.24 11.10 9.02
N ARG A 44 1.38 10.14 9.37
CA ARG A 44 -0.08 10.27 9.28
C ARG A 44 -0.59 11.45 10.10
N HIS A 45 -0.08 11.63 11.33
CA HIS A 45 -0.50 12.75 12.17
C HIS A 45 -0.18 14.10 11.52
N ASN A 46 1.01 14.22 10.91
CA ASN A 46 1.39 15.41 10.16
C ASN A 46 0.56 15.60 8.88
N LEU A 47 0.34 14.54 8.12
CA LEU A 47 -0.39 14.57 6.84
C LEU A 47 -1.85 15.05 7.01
N PHE A 48 -2.49 14.67 8.12
CA PHE A 48 -3.89 15.00 8.41
C PHE A 48 -4.06 16.04 9.53
N LYS A 49 -2.98 16.75 9.90
CA LYS A 49 -3.02 17.75 10.96
C LYS A 49 -4.04 18.83 10.64
N GLY A 50 -5.05 18.98 11.50
CA GLY A 50 -6.13 19.97 11.32
C GLY A 50 -7.15 19.63 10.22
N ALA A 51 -7.06 18.45 9.60
CA ALA A 51 -8.08 17.97 8.67
C ALA A 51 -9.29 17.45 9.45
N THR A 52 -10.50 17.76 8.97
CA THR A 52 -11.74 17.16 9.46
C THR A 52 -12.33 16.25 8.39
N VAL A 53 -13.05 15.21 8.81
CA VAL A 53 -13.74 14.29 7.90
C VAL A 53 -14.63 15.05 6.91
N ALA A 54 -15.34 16.08 7.39
CA ALA A 54 -16.18 16.93 6.56
C ALA A 54 -15.38 17.66 5.46
N LYS A 55 -14.21 18.25 5.79
CA LYS A 55 -13.35 18.92 4.80
C LYS A 55 -12.80 17.95 3.76
N LEU A 56 -12.37 16.77 4.19
CA LEU A 56 -11.82 15.73 3.29
C LEU A 56 -12.91 15.19 2.35
N ALA A 57 -14.10 14.88 2.87
CA ALA A 57 -15.23 14.43 2.07
C ALA A 57 -15.66 15.48 1.03
N ALA A 58 -15.65 16.76 1.40
CA ALA A 58 -15.94 17.86 0.47
C ALA A 58 -14.88 17.99 -0.64
N GLN A 59 -13.58 17.82 -0.34
CA GLN A 59 -12.53 17.80 -1.35
C GLN A 59 -12.72 16.65 -2.34
N ILE A 60 -12.93 15.42 -1.84
CA ILE A 60 -13.12 14.24 -2.69
C ILE A 60 -14.31 14.43 -3.65
N ARG A 61 -15.41 15.00 -3.16
CA ARG A 61 -16.59 15.30 -3.99
C ARG A 61 -16.32 16.35 -5.06
N ARG A 62 -15.46 17.34 -4.79
CA ARG A 62 -15.06 18.35 -5.79
C ARG A 62 -14.16 17.75 -6.86
N SER A 63 -13.18 16.93 -6.48
CA SER A 63 -12.25 16.27 -7.40
C SER A 63 -12.90 15.27 -8.36
N ARG A 64 -14.12 14.79 -8.05
CA ARG A 64 -14.91 13.89 -8.93
C ARG A 64 -15.83 14.62 -9.91
N LYS A 65 -15.95 15.94 -9.80
CA LYS A 65 -16.78 16.78 -10.68
C LYS A 65 -15.97 17.48 -11.78
N GLY A 66 -14.66 17.24 -11.83
CA GLY A 66 -13.75 17.71 -12.88
C GLY A 66 -13.31 16.56 -13.77
#